data_AF-A0A498I401-F1
#
_entry.id   AF-A0A498I401-F1
#
_cell.length_a   1.000
_cell.length_b   1.000
_cell.length_c   1.000
_cell.angle_alpha   90.00
_cell.angle_beta   90.00
_cell.angle_gamma   90.00
#
_symmetry.space_group_name_H-M   'P 1'
#
loop_
_entity.id
_entity.type
_entity.pdbx_description
1 polymer ?
#
loop_
_entity_poly.entity_id
_entity_poly.type
_entity_poly.pdbx_seq_one_letter_code
_entity_poly.pdbx_strand_id
1 'polypeptide(L)'
;MNSQSVKNISECFIIPHHVLEESQQPLYLAPTDLAMLSVHYIQKGLLLKHSLSLALVHFGINSTDVILEIGPGTGNLIKKLLEAGKRFIAVEIDTYMVLELQFRGIEESDRQRPVKVDSQDCCRRDPPNSQAEFVNSLLDKLKHSLSLALVHFYPFTGRFMTKKEENPHLYLVYVDCSNSPGARFIYATLDVSVLDILSPTEVPLVV
;
A
#
# COMPACT_ATOMS: atom_id res chain seq x y z
N MET A 1 -23.19 1.12 23.61
CA MET A 1 -22.47 1.76 22.49
C MET A 1 -23.27 1.48 21.23
N ASN A 2 -23.76 2.51 20.52
CA ASN A 2 -24.38 2.29 19.20
C ASN A 2 -23.29 1.75 18.26
N SER A 3 -23.54 0.60 17.64
CA SER A 3 -22.65 0.08 16.60
C SER A 3 -22.72 1.01 15.40
N GLN A 4 -21.72 1.88 15.25
CA GLN A 4 -21.53 2.61 14.01
C GLN A 4 -21.18 1.59 12.92
N SER A 5 -22.01 1.51 11.89
CA SER A 5 -21.84 0.56 10.79
C SER A 5 -21.18 1.24 9.60
N VAL A 6 -20.12 0.63 9.09
CA VAL A 6 -19.48 1.04 7.83
C VAL A 6 -20.48 0.84 6.70
N LYS A 7 -20.75 1.89 5.93
CA LYS A 7 -21.62 1.86 4.76
C LYS A 7 -20.78 1.70 3.51
N ASN A 8 -20.87 0.53 2.86
CA ASN A 8 -20.26 0.32 1.55
C ASN A 8 -21.03 1.16 0.51
N ILE A 9 -20.32 2.02 -0.21
CA ILE A 9 -20.88 2.88 -1.27
C ILE A 9 -20.73 2.19 -2.64
N SER A 10 -19.54 1.65 -2.91
CA SER A 10 -19.29 0.92 -4.15
C SER A 10 -18.16 -0.08 -3.99
N GLU A 11 -18.22 -1.15 -4.77
CA GLU A 11 -17.19 -2.18 -4.84
C GLU A 11 -16.94 -2.53 -6.30
N CYS A 12 -15.68 -2.75 -6.66
CA CYS A 12 -15.28 -3.23 -7.97
C CYS A 12 -14.00 -4.06 -7.87
N PHE A 13 -13.67 -4.78 -8.94
CA PHE A 13 -12.37 -5.42 -9.06
C PHE A 13 -11.49 -4.63 -10.04
N ILE A 14 -10.25 -4.39 -9.63
CA ILE A 14 -9.23 -3.70 -10.42
C ILE A 14 -8.28 -4.75 -10.99
N ILE A 15 -8.23 -4.81 -12.31
CA ILE A 15 -7.33 -5.70 -13.04
C ILE A 15 -6.04 -4.95 -13.43
N PRO A 16 -4.93 -5.68 -13.63
CA PRO A 16 -3.70 -5.10 -14.16
C PRO A 16 -3.97 -4.42 -15.51
N HIS A 17 -3.35 -3.26 -15.76
CA HIS A 17 -3.51 -2.54 -17.02
C HIS A 17 -3.07 -3.37 -18.24
N HIS A 18 -2.10 -4.26 -18.04
CA HIS A 18 -1.73 -5.30 -18.98
C HIS A 18 -1.25 -6.53 -18.21
N VAL A 19 -1.37 -7.70 -18.83
CA VAL A 19 -1.01 -8.99 -18.24
C VAL A 19 0.40 -9.35 -18.69
N LEU A 20 1.31 -9.57 -17.74
CA LEU A 20 2.64 -10.11 -18.02
C LEU A 20 2.56 -11.64 -18.20
N GLU A 21 3.35 -12.22 -19.11
CA GLU A 21 3.40 -13.69 -19.25
C GLU A 21 3.77 -14.39 -17.93
N GLU A 22 4.65 -13.78 -17.13
CA GLU A 22 5.03 -14.27 -15.80
C GLU A 22 3.81 -14.40 -14.85
N SER A 23 2.80 -13.54 -15.00
CA SER A 23 1.59 -13.58 -14.17
C SER A 23 0.65 -14.74 -14.52
N GLN A 24 0.92 -15.47 -15.60
CA GLN A 24 0.14 -16.66 -15.97
C GLN A 24 0.60 -17.93 -15.25
N GLN A 25 1.73 -17.89 -14.56
CA GLN A 25 2.24 -19.04 -13.82
C GLN A 25 1.86 -18.97 -12.32
N PRO A 26 1.54 -20.11 -11.69
CA PRO A 26 1.34 -20.17 -10.25
C PRO A 26 2.63 -19.80 -9.48
N LEU A 27 2.51 -18.92 -8.49
CA LEU A 27 3.62 -18.58 -7.60
C LEU A 27 3.59 -19.52 -6.39
N TYR A 28 4.44 -20.55 -6.40
CA TYR A 28 4.55 -21.50 -5.28
C TYR A 28 5.27 -20.87 -4.09
N LEU A 29 4.73 -21.11 -2.90
CA LEU A 29 5.27 -20.60 -1.64
C LEU A 29 6.01 -21.70 -0.89
N ALA A 30 7.23 -21.43 -0.48
CA ALA A 30 7.97 -22.29 0.43
C ALA A 30 7.39 -22.20 1.85
N PRO A 31 7.61 -23.21 2.71
CA PRO A 31 7.22 -23.15 4.12
C PRO A 31 7.76 -21.90 4.86
N THR A 32 8.94 -21.41 4.49
CA THR A 32 9.52 -20.17 5.04
C THR A 32 8.73 -18.93 4.64
N ASP A 33 8.19 -18.88 3.42
CA ASP A 33 7.37 -17.76 2.95
C ASP A 33 6.06 -17.70 3.74
N LEU A 34 5.47 -18.86 4.02
CA LEU A 34 4.25 -19.00 4.83
C LEU A 34 4.46 -18.56 6.29
N ALA A 35 5.60 -18.91 6.88
CA ALA A 35 5.97 -18.42 8.20
C ALA A 35 6.12 -16.89 8.19
N MET A 36 6.73 -16.32 7.16
CA MET A 36 6.89 -14.88 7.03
C MET A 36 5.56 -14.13 6.90
N LEU A 37 4.54 -14.72 6.26
CA LEU A 37 3.19 -14.14 6.22
C LEU A 37 2.56 -13.99 7.62
N SER A 38 2.95 -14.85 8.57
CA SER A 38 2.33 -14.90 9.91
C SER A 38 3.12 -14.16 11.00
N VAL A 39 4.43 -13.94 10.80
CA VAL A 39 5.32 -13.41 11.85
C VAL A 39 5.31 -11.87 11.92
N HIS A 40 4.90 -11.18 10.85
CA HIS A 40 4.97 -9.71 10.79
C HIS A 40 3.70 -9.11 10.21
N TYR A 41 2.63 -9.03 11.01
CA TYR A 41 1.36 -8.41 10.60
C TYR A 41 1.46 -6.89 10.38
N ILE A 42 2.60 -6.26 10.73
CA ILE A 42 2.86 -4.83 10.55
C ILE A 42 4.05 -4.60 9.60
N GLN A 43 3.75 -3.96 8.46
CA GLN A 43 4.58 -3.06 7.64
C GLN A 43 6.04 -3.42 7.30
N LYS A 44 6.46 -4.69 7.38
CA LYS A 44 7.55 -5.18 6.51
C LYS A 44 6.94 -5.67 5.20
N GLY A 45 6.36 -4.74 4.45
CA GLY A 45 5.85 -5.02 3.11
C GLY A 45 6.93 -5.72 2.29
N LEU A 46 6.53 -6.75 1.53
CA LEU A 46 7.40 -7.46 0.62
C LEU A 46 7.82 -6.50 -0.49
N LEU A 47 8.90 -5.77 -0.24
CA LEU A 47 9.37 -4.73 -1.12
C LEU A 47 10.14 -5.39 -2.25
N LEU A 48 9.42 -5.93 -3.24
CA LEU A 48 9.99 -6.60 -4.41
C LEU A 48 10.94 -5.62 -5.09
N LYS A 49 12.25 -5.84 -4.92
CA LYS A 49 13.29 -4.91 -5.42
C LYS A 49 13.16 -4.66 -6.92
N HIS A 50 12.80 -5.70 -7.68
CA HIS A 50 12.61 -5.66 -9.12
C HIS A 50 11.36 -4.86 -9.55
N SER A 51 10.25 -5.03 -8.83
CA SER A 51 8.98 -4.35 -9.16
C SER A 51 9.04 -2.84 -8.93
N LEU A 52 9.84 -2.36 -7.98
CA LEU A 52 9.94 -0.93 -7.69
C LEU A 52 10.73 -0.13 -8.72
N SER A 53 11.89 -0.62 -9.17
CA SER A 53 12.64 0.06 -10.23
C SER A 53 11.82 0.20 -11.51
N LEU A 54 11.03 -0.83 -11.84
CA LEU A 54 10.13 -0.82 -13.00
C LEU A 54 8.96 0.15 -12.80
N ALA A 55 8.37 0.16 -11.60
CA ALA A 55 7.29 1.08 -11.25
C ALA A 55 7.74 2.55 -11.30
N LEU A 56 8.95 2.89 -10.83
CA LEU A 56 9.50 4.26 -10.93
C LEU A 56 9.54 4.76 -12.37
N VAL A 57 10.00 3.92 -13.30
CA VAL A 57 10.03 4.23 -14.73
C VAL A 57 8.62 4.36 -15.30
N HIS A 58 7.71 3.47 -14.91
CA HIS A 58 6.33 3.48 -15.40
C HIS A 58 5.50 4.67 -14.88
N PHE A 59 5.77 5.12 -13.65
CA PHE A 59 5.15 6.31 -13.08
C PHE A 59 5.72 7.62 -13.64
N GLY A 60 6.76 7.56 -14.49
CA GLY A 60 7.33 8.74 -15.15
C GLY A 60 7.98 9.73 -14.18
N ILE A 61 8.38 9.25 -12.99
CA ILE A 61 8.99 10.09 -11.95
C ILE A 61 10.33 10.59 -12.46
N ASN A 62 10.53 11.90 -12.42
CA ASN A 62 11.74 12.57 -12.86
C ASN A 62 12.32 13.46 -11.75
N SER A 63 13.55 13.93 -11.99
CA SER A 63 14.33 14.70 -11.02
C SER A 63 13.77 16.10 -10.71
N THR A 64 12.65 16.49 -11.32
CA THR A 64 11.94 17.75 -11.04
C THR A 64 10.69 17.57 -10.18
N ASP A 65 10.21 16.32 -10.04
CA ASP A 65 8.95 16.03 -9.37
C ASP A 65 9.04 16.18 -7.85
N VAL A 66 7.93 16.61 -7.25
CA VAL A 66 7.69 16.56 -5.81
C VAL A 66 6.77 15.39 -5.54
N ILE A 67 7.21 14.45 -4.70
CA ILE A 67 6.49 13.21 -4.43
C ILE A 67 5.84 13.30 -3.06
N LEU A 68 4.54 12.99 -3.00
CA LEU A 68 3.77 12.87 -1.76
C LEU A 68 3.52 11.38 -1.47
N GLU A 69 4.04 10.89 -0.34
CA GLU A 69 3.74 9.55 0.17
C GLU A 69 2.80 9.65 1.37
N ILE A 70 1.76 8.83 1.38
CA ILE A 70 0.80 8.73 2.48
C ILE A 70 1.04 7.38 3.15
N GLY A 71 1.35 7.39 4.46
CA GLY A 71 1.69 6.18 5.20
C GLY A 71 3.07 5.62 4.80
N PRO A 72 4.16 6.36 5.02
CA PRO A 72 5.52 5.93 4.66
C PRO A 72 6.01 4.68 5.40
N GLY A 73 5.37 4.32 6.52
CA GLY A 73 5.78 3.23 7.38
C GLY A 73 7.26 3.33 7.74
N THR A 74 8.03 2.25 7.51
CA THR A 74 9.45 2.20 7.88
C THR A 74 10.41 2.96 6.94
N GLY A 75 9.90 3.65 5.91
CA GLY A 75 10.67 4.56 5.04
C GLY A 75 11.50 3.89 3.94
N ASN A 76 11.30 2.59 3.70
CA ASN A 76 12.05 1.85 2.67
C ASN A 76 11.74 2.33 1.24
N LEU A 77 10.51 2.79 1.00
CA LEU A 77 10.09 3.33 -0.30
C LEU A 77 10.66 4.74 -0.51
N ILE A 78 10.55 5.62 0.50
CA ILE A 78 11.20 6.94 0.53
C ILE A 78 12.66 6.86 0.10
N LYS A 79 13.46 5.97 0.72
CA LYS A 79 14.89 5.83 0.41
C LYS A 79 15.18 5.56 -1.06
N LYS A 80 14.31 4.80 -1.74
CA LYS A 80 14.46 4.50 -3.17
C LYS A 80 13.94 5.62 -4.06
N LEU A 81 12.86 6.28 -3.65
CA LEU A 81 12.29 7.42 -4.39
C LEU A 81 13.18 8.66 -4.32
N LEU A 82 13.96 8.83 -3.25
CA LEU A 82 14.94 9.90 -3.09
C LEU A 82 15.97 9.94 -4.22
N GLU A 83 16.31 8.78 -4.81
CA GLU A 83 17.25 8.70 -5.93
C GLU A 83 16.62 9.22 -7.23
N ALA A 84 15.29 9.19 -7.37
CA ALA A 84 14.57 9.53 -8.59
C ALA A 84 13.95 10.96 -8.61
N GLY A 85 13.45 11.47 -7.48
CA GLY A 85 12.70 12.74 -7.39
C GLY A 85 13.50 13.94 -6.87
N LYS A 86 12.93 15.15 -6.96
CA LYS A 86 13.55 16.40 -6.46
C LYS A 86 13.39 16.61 -4.96
N ARG A 87 12.18 16.29 -4.47
CA ARG A 87 11.73 16.56 -3.10
C ARG A 87 10.68 15.55 -2.69
N PHE A 88 10.66 15.25 -1.40
CA PHE A 88 9.77 14.26 -0.84
C PHE A 88 8.98 14.83 0.34
N ILE A 89 7.67 14.58 0.35
CA ILE A 89 6.80 14.91 1.47
C ILE A 89 6.14 13.60 1.87
N ALA A 90 6.43 13.12 3.07
CA ALA A 90 5.74 11.98 3.64
C ALA A 90 4.75 12.47 4.68
N VAL A 91 3.54 11.92 4.66
CA VAL A 91 2.51 12.21 5.65
C VAL A 91 2.16 10.92 6.38
N GLU A 92 2.30 10.95 7.70
CA GLU A 92 2.06 9.81 8.56
C GLU A 92 1.17 10.23 9.73
N ILE A 93 0.22 9.37 10.05
CA ILE A 93 -0.74 9.60 11.13
C ILE A 93 -0.12 9.27 12.49
N ASP A 94 0.75 8.25 12.52
CA ASP A 94 1.43 7.81 13.74
C ASP A 94 2.65 8.68 14.04
N THR A 95 2.52 9.54 15.05
CA THR A 95 3.60 10.39 15.56
C THR A 95 4.86 9.61 15.97
N TYR A 96 4.74 8.38 16.48
CA TYR A 96 5.91 7.56 16.82
C TYR A 96 6.65 7.10 15.57
N MET A 97 5.92 6.74 14.51
CA MET A 97 6.52 6.37 13.22
C MET A 97 7.22 7.57 12.58
N VAL A 98 6.66 8.78 12.71
CA VAL A 98 7.33 10.04 12.29
C VAL A 98 8.66 10.21 13.03
N LEU A 99 8.65 10.09 14.36
CA LEU A 99 9.87 10.18 15.18
C LEU A 99 10.89 9.10 14.81
N GLU A 100 10.43 7.88 14.52
CA GLU A 100 11.32 6.78 14.11
C GLU A 100 11.95 7.05 12.72
N LEU A 101 11.18 7.58 11.76
CA LEU A 101 11.69 7.97 10.45
C LEU A 101 12.73 9.10 10.56
N GLN A 102 12.49 10.07 11.44
CA GLN A 102 13.45 11.13 11.75
C GLN A 102 14.72 10.56 12.40
N PHE A 103 14.57 9.66 13.38
CA PHE A 103 15.71 8.99 14.03
C PHE A 103 16.52 8.12 13.06
N ARG A 104 15.87 7.51 12.07
CA ARG A 104 16.53 6.77 10.98
C ARG A 104 17.24 7.67 9.97
N GLY A 105 17.23 9.00 10.20
CA GLY A 105 17.93 9.99 9.40
C GLY A 105 17.29 10.23 8.04
N ILE A 106 15.99 9.91 7.84
CA ILE A 106 15.32 10.08 6.54
C ILE A 106 15.32 11.56 6.09
N GLU A 107 15.14 12.50 7.02
CA GLU A 107 15.19 13.95 6.72
C GLU A 107 16.62 14.46 6.46
N GLU A 108 17.64 13.74 6.95
CA GLU A 108 19.05 14.12 6.84
C GLU A 108 19.83 13.33 5.76
N SER A 109 19.23 12.26 5.22
CA SER A 109 19.91 11.28 4.34
C SER A 109 20.36 11.85 3.00
N ASP A 110 19.83 13.00 2.57
CA ASP A 110 20.31 13.71 1.38
C ASP A 110 20.15 15.23 1.54
N ARG A 111 21.22 15.92 1.93
CA ARG A 111 21.24 17.40 2.12
C ARG A 111 20.88 18.19 0.85
N GLN A 112 20.85 17.56 -0.34
CA GLN A 112 20.47 18.22 -1.59
C GLN A 112 18.98 18.03 -1.96
N ARG A 113 18.28 17.04 -1.36
CA ARG A 113 16.89 16.68 -1.66
C ARG A 113 16.09 16.54 -0.36
N PRO A 114 15.51 17.64 0.15
CA PRO A 114 14.88 17.62 1.47
C PRO A 114 13.67 16.70 1.50
N VAL A 115 13.62 15.86 2.53
CA VAL A 115 12.43 15.09 2.92
C VAL A 115 11.78 15.79 4.10
N LYS A 116 10.48 16.02 4.01
CA LYS A 116 9.67 16.49 5.14
C LYS A 116 8.71 15.39 5.55
N VAL A 117 8.79 14.94 6.79
CA VAL A 117 7.84 13.98 7.35
C VAL A 117 6.87 14.76 8.24
N ASP A 118 5.68 15.02 7.74
CA ASP A 118 4.64 15.73 8.48
C ASP A 118 3.76 14.72 9.23
N SER A 119 3.63 14.90 10.55
CA SER A 119 2.60 14.22 11.34
C SER A 119 1.25 14.89 11.06
N GLN A 120 0.54 14.38 10.07
CA GLN A 120 -0.78 14.88 9.69
C GLN A 120 -1.67 13.71 9.28
N ASP A 121 -2.96 13.88 9.52
CA ASP A 121 -3.96 13.04 8.88
C ASP A 121 -4.26 13.61 7.48
N CYS A 122 -3.90 12.86 6.44
CA CYS A 122 -4.24 13.18 5.05
C CYS A 122 -5.74 13.38 4.82
N CYS A 123 -6.59 12.84 5.68
CA CYS A 123 -8.04 12.94 5.60
C CYS A 123 -8.60 14.29 6.10
N ARG A 124 -7.77 15.17 6.69
CA ARG A 124 -8.21 16.45 7.28
C ARG A 124 -8.23 17.66 6.34
N ARG A 125 -7.88 17.53 5.06
CA ARG A 125 -7.94 18.68 4.15
C ARG A 125 -9.36 18.91 3.66
N ASP A 126 -9.80 20.16 3.71
CA ASP A 126 -11.05 20.56 3.09
C ASP A 126 -11.00 20.25 1.58
N PRO A 127 -11.92 19.42 1.07
CA PRO A 127 -11.95 19.10 -0.35
C PRO A 127 -12.32 20.35 -1.15
N PRO A 128 -11.78 20.52 -2.37
CA PRO A 128 -12.18 21.61 -3.27
C PRO A 128 -13.68 21.51 -3.60
N ASN A 129 -14.25 22.63 -4.06
CA ASN A 129 -15.69 22.80 -4.32
C ASN A 129 -16.31 21.58 -5.03
N SER A 130 -17.44 21.12 -4.47
CA SER A 130 -18.14 19.86 -4.78
C SER A 130 -17.37 18.61 -4.30
N GLN A 131 -17.61 18.23 -3.03
CA GLN A 131 -17.06 17.03 -2.38
C GLN A 131 -17.19 15.76 -3.24
N ALA A 132 -18.32 15.61 -3.92
CA ALA A 132 -18.60 14.44 -4.74
C ALA A 132 -17.71 14.35 -5.99
N GLU A 133 -17.48 15.45 -6.70
CA GLU A 133 -16.62 15.46 -7.90
C GLU A 133 -15.15 15.22 -7.53
N PHE A 134 -14.69 15.82 -6.43
CA PHE A 134 -13.34 15.56 -5.92
C PHE A 134 -13.14 14.08 -5.58
N VAL A 135 -14.06 13.49 -4.80
CA VAL A 135 -13.98 12.09 -4.40
C VAL A 135 -14.03 11.18 -5.63
N ASN A 136 -14.93 11.43 -6.58
CA ASN A 136 -15.00 10.63 -7.80
C ASN A 136 -13.70 10.72 -8.61
N SER A 137 -13.13 11.92 -8.81
CA SER A 137 -11.84 12.08 -9.48
C SER A 137 -10.70 11.38 -8.76
N LEU A 138 -10.70 11.42 -7.42
CA LEU A 138 -9.72 10.72 -6.61
C LEU A 138 -9.86 9.19 -6.75
N LEU A 139 -11.08 8.67 -6.66
CA LEU A 139 -11.36 7.25 -6.83
C LEU A 139 -10.91 6.76 -8.21
N ASP A 140 -11.16 7.51 -9.28
CA ASP A 140 -10.73 7.13 -10.63
C ASP A 140 -9.21 7.12 -10.76
N LYS A 141 -8.52 8.11 -10.19
CA LYS A 141 -7.05 8.15 -10.15
C LYS A 141 -6.47 6.99 -9.35
N LEU A 142 -7.08 6.63 -8.21
CA LEU A 142 -6.67 5.50 -7.38
C LEU A 142 -6.87 4.16 -8.08
N LYS A 143 -8.01 3.96 -8.74
CA LYS A 143 -8.26 2.75 -9.53
C LYS A 143 -7.26 2.60 -10.67
N HIS A 144 -6.97 3.70 -11.38
CA HIS A 144 -6.00 3.70 -12.46
C HIS A 144 -4.57 3.44 -11.96
N SER A 145 -4.13 4.12 -10.90
CA SER A 145 -2.79 3.91 -10.33
C SER A 145 -2.63 2.50 -9.76
N LEU A 146 -3.66 1.95 -9.13
CA LEU A 146 -3.69 0.56 -8.68
C LEU A 146 -3.61 -0.39 -9.87
N SER A 147 -4.36 -0.17 -10.96
CA SER A 147 -4.28 -0.98 -12.18
C SER A 147 -2.86 -1.02 -12.76
N LEU A 148 -2.14 0.11 -12.76
CA LEU A 148 -0.74 0.17 -13.21
C LEU A 148 0.19 -0.58 -12.24
N ALA A 149 0.02 -0.40 -10.94
CA ALA A 149 0.84 -1.09 -9.93
C ALA A 149 0.67 -2.62 -10.02
N LEU A 150 -0.55 -3.11 -10.21
CA LEU A 150 -0.84 -4.55 -10.27
C LEU A 150 -0.18 -5.26 -11.46
N VAL A 151 0.31 -4.54 -12.48
CA VAL A 151 1.17 -5.12 -13.51
C VAL A 151 2.44 -5.72 -12.87
N HIS A 152 3.09 -4.95 -12.00
CA HIS A 152 4.38 -5.33 -11.39
C HIS A 152 4.23 -6.08 -10.07
N PHE A 153 3.07 -5.96 -9.46
CA PHE A 153 2.70 -6.63 -8.22
C PHE A 153 1.51 -7.57 -8.46
N TYR A 154 1.54 -8.29 -9.57
CA TYR A 154 0.50 -9.24 -9.97
C TYR A 154 0.13 -10.29 -8.90
N PRO A 155 1.01 -10.73 -7.97
CA PRO A 155 0.61 -11.62 -6.90
C PRO A 155 -0.49 -11.04 -5.99
N PHE A 156 -0.65 -9.71 -5.90
CA PHE A 156 -1.74 -9.09 -5.13
C PHE A 156 -3.11 -9.22 -5.81
N THR A 157 -3.14 -9.52 -7.10
CA THR A 157 -4.40 -9.93 -7.75
C THR A 157 -4.65 -11.41 -7.54
N GLY A 158 -3.63 -12.24 -7.35
CA GLY A 158 -3.80 -13.68 -7.32
C GLY A 158 -4.58 -14.21 -6.12
N ARG A 159 -5.07 -15.45 -6.25
CA ARG A 159 -5.78 -16.15 -5.17
C ARG A 159 -4.86 -17.14 -4.50
N PHE A 160 -4.92 -17.18 -3.18
CA PHE A 160 -4.21 -18.18 -2.40
C PHE A 160 -4.90 -19.54 -2.57
N MET A 161 -4.14 -20.54 -3.01
CA MET A 161 -4.62 -21.88 -3.33
C MET A 161 -3.80 -22.92 -2.59
N THR A 162 -4.46 -24.01 -2.21
CA THR A 162 -3.81 -25.20 -1.69
C THR A 162 -4.18 -26.39 -2.56
N LYS A 163 -3.19 -27.25 -2.85
CA LYS A 163 -3.40 -28.49 -3.61
C LYS A 163 -2.71 -29.63 -2.89
N LYS A 164 -3.44 -30.72 -2.68
CA LYS A 164 -2.89 -31.97 -2.18
C LYS A 164 -2.57 -32.87 -3.37
N GLU A 165 -1.31 -33.26 -3.50
CA GLU A 165 -0.86 -34.29 -4.42
C GLU A 165 -0.78 -35.62 -3.66
N GLU A 166 -1.27 -36.69 -4.28
CA GLU A 166 -1.30 -38.02 -3.65
C GLU A 166 -0.05 -38.84 -3.95
N ASN A 167 0.68 -38.53 -5.02
CA ASN A 167 1.85 -39.31 -5.42
C ASN A 167 2.91 -38.43 -6.13
N PRO A 168 3.94 -37.95 -5.41
CA PRO A 168 4.23 -38.14 -3.98
C PRO A 168 3.23 -37.38 -3.10
N HIS A 169 3.06 -37.83 -1.84
CA HIS A 169 2.25 -37.11 -0.85
C HIS A 169 2.85 -35.73 -0.55
N LEU A 170 2.26 -34.68 -1.13
CA LEU A 170 2.73 -33.32 -0.99
C LEU A 170 1.56 -32.34 -0.86
N TYR A 171 1.72 -31.31 -0.02
CA TYR A 171 0.83 -30.17 0.02
C TYR A 171 1.52 -28.99 -0.65
N LEU A 172 0.96 -28.54 -1.76
CA LEU A 172 1.39 -27.36 -2.47
C LEU A 172 0.55 -26.18 -2.02
N VAL A 173 1.23 -25.08 -1.75
CA VAL A 173 0.60 -23.79 -1.44
C VAL A 173 1.13 -22.79 -2.44
N TYR A 174 0.24 -22.09 -3.13
CA TYR A 174 0.63 -21.18 -4.20
C TYR A 174 -0.38 -20.06 -4.38
N VAL A 175 0.04 -19.01 -5.07
CA VAL A 175 -0.83 -17.91 -5.51
C VAL A 175 -1.15 -18.11 -6.99
N ASP A 176 -2.42 -18.37 -7.30
CA ASP A 176 -2.92 -18.43 -8.68
C ASP A 176 -3.25 -17.03 -9.18
N CYS A 177 -2.38 -16.50 -10.04
CA CYS A 177 -2.53 -15.18 -10.64
C CYS A 177 -3.30 -15.20 -11.97
N SER A 178 -3.51 -16.39 -12.53
CA SER A 178 -4.13 -16.58 -13.86
C SER A 178 -5.66 -16.55 -13.82
N ASN A 179 -6.25 -17.01 -12.72
CA ASN A 179 -7.70 -17.10 -12.54
C ASN A 179 -8.22 -16.14 -11.46
N SER A 180 -7.84 -14.87 -11.57
CA SER A 180 -8.27 -13.85 -10.63
C SER A 180 -9.25 -12.84 -11.25
N PRO A 181 -10.31 -12.43 -10.51
CA PRO A 181 -11.12 -11.28 -10.91
C PRO A 181 -10.36 -9.94 -10.80
N GLY A 182 -9.18 -9.90 -10.19
CA GLY A 182 -8.40 -8.70 -9.89
C GLY A 182 -8.33 -8.39 -8.39
N ALA A 183 -7.74 -7.24 -8.05
CA ALA A 183 -7.72 -6.74 -6.69
C ALA A 183 -9.07 -6.09 -6.34
N ARG A 184 -9.65 -6.47 -5.21
CA ARG A 184 -10.94 -5.94 -4.77
C ARG A 184 -10.76 -4.53 -4.22
N PHE A 185 -11.49 -3.58 -4.77
CA PHE A 185 -11.47 -2.17 -4.38
C PHE A 185 -12.84 -1.78 -3.83
N ILE A 186 -12.87 -1.36 -2.56
CA ILE A 186 -14.09 -1.00 -1.84
C ILE A 186 -14.01 0.47 -1.44
N TYR A 187 -14.99 1.25 -1.86
CA TYR A 187 -15.24 2.58 -1.35
C TYR A 187 -16.37 2.51 -0.33
N ALA A 188 -16.06 2.86 0.91
CA ALA A 188 -17.00 2.87 2.01
C ALA A 188 -16.91 4.19 2.77
N THR A 189 -18.00 4.53 3.46
CA THR A 189 -18.07 5.67 4.37
C THR A 189 -18.46 5.18 5.76
N LEU A 190 -18.05 5.91 6.78
CA LEU A 190 -18.43 5.70 8.15
C LEU A 190 -18.78 7.06 8.74
N ASP A 191 -19.89 7.13 9.47
CA ASP A 191 -20.35 8.36 10.11
C ASP A 191 -19.59 8.57 11.43
N VAL A 192 -18.29 8.80 11.29
CA VAL A 192 -17.32 9.07 12.36
C VAL A 192 -16.56 10.34 12.04
N SER A 193 -16.19 11.07 13.08
CA SER A 193 -15.22 12.15 12.93
C SER A 193 -13.81 11.55 12.83
N VAL A 194 -12.90 12.31 12.21
CA VAL A 194 -11.47 12.00 12.27
C VAL A 194 -10.97 11.85 13.71
N LEU A 195 -11.57 12.56 14.67
CA LEU A 195 -11.20 12.47 16.08
C LEU A 195 -11.48 11.09 16.66
N ASP A 196 -12.55 10.42 16.22
CA ASP A 196 -12.92 9.08 16.66
C ASP A 196 -11.95 8.00 16.14
N ILE A 197 -11.32 8.24 14.98
CA ILE A 197 -10.27 7.36 14.41
C ILE A 197 -8.94 7.57 15.13
N LEU A 198 -8.63 8.83 15.45
CA LEU A 198 -7.36 9.23 16.08
C LEU A 198 -7.34 9.03 17.59
N SER A 199 -8.51 8.91 18.24
CA SER A 199 -8.57 8.63 19.67
C SER A 199 -8.07 7.20 19.93
N PRO A 200 -7.09 7.00 20.84
CA PRO A 200 -6.57 5.67 21.14
C PRO A 200 -7.71 4.74 21.59
N THR A 201 -7.95 3.66 20.85
CA THR A 201 -9.02 2.70 21.17
C THR A 201 -8.62 1.78 22.34
N GLU A 202 -7.33 1.47 22.46
CA GLU A 202 -6.71 0.81 23.60
C GLU A 202 -5.30 1.37 23.78
N VAL A 203 -5.04 1.97 24.94
CA VAL A 203 -3.66 2.16 25.41
C VAL A 203 -3.37 0.92 26.25
N PRO A 204 -2.50 -0.02 25.83
CA PRO A 204 -2.11 -1.12 26.69
C PRO A 204 -1.55 -0.53 27.98
N LEU A 205 -2.04 -1.01 29.13
CA LEU A 205 -1.42 -0.67 30.40
C LEU A 205 0.03 -1.14 30.34
N VAL A 206 0.96 -0.20 30.41
CA VAL A 206 2.38 -0.48 30.58
C VAL A 206 2.52 -1.13 31.95
N VAL A 207 2.78 -2.44 31.98
CA VAL A 207 3.16 -3.20 33.17
C VAL A 207 4.67 -3.34 33.20
#